data_AF-A0A7U9MUL0-F1
#
_entry.id   AF-A0A7U9MUL0-F1
#
_cell.length_a   1.000
_cell.length_b   1.000
_cell.length_c   1.000
_cell.angle_alpha   90.00
_cell.angle_beta   90.00
_cell.angle_gamma   90.00
#
_symmetry.space_group_name_H-M   'P 1'
#
loop_
_entity.id
_entity.type
_entity.pdbx_description
1 polymer ?
#
loop_
_entity_poly.entity_id
_entity_poly.type
_entity_poly.pdbx_seq_one_letter_code
_entity_poly.pdbx_strand_id
1 'polypeptide(L)'
;MKEENNEKGGIRFLRWPWNIVIYLLLIVVLRIFAIPIILILMRVQQKNNPHGIAEGYCLSRTRKRLSWLIWSLLAFFIGVCLGVFFYVEMQQDKSYWEYMDYIKFGIAGGGAVLLFIAGIYLAFVAVRDTFFPAKSGLAQSIRNQLPFPDGAPPVDELFAMVDNDLKENGHWFGPVGIGKEWVLGESANRIERIRGIFTIDEIHQHNTQTGTRTSRTLQLALIDDRWKKAVTDFRDPGDLKAAADFLSLRVPDAARGKNGQCSTFWTMDEMKREAFEREFRHKRNLREADLAWKESADNISQEVILRQTDGSMTSRVTLSLVREQLKHCSTDGGLFFTLTLSHPMEKDGRIYRAMNCFGGQAEGSQTKGNMVLLTIDFTDSKRNANLTMAQSMDARKAESVLEKWLNQQLPDWKGWIPSQKG
;
A
#
# COMPACT_ATOMS: atom_id res chain seq x y z
N MET A 1 -17.28 26.98 -15.49
CA MET A 1 -18.39 27.63 -14.77
C MET A 1 -19.49 26.59 -14.55
N LYS A 2 -19.50 26.01 -13.35
CA LYS A 2 -20.64 25.37 -12.65
C LYS A 2 -20.11 24.93 -11.29
N GLU A 3 -20.09 25.88 -10.37
CA GLU A 3 -20.03 25.60 -8.94
C GLU A 3 -21.39 24.99 -8.57
N GLU A 4 -21.42 23.71 -8.24
CA GLU A 4 -22.57 23.12 -7.57
C GLU A 4 -22.35 23.17 -6.06
N ASN A 5 -22.95 24.20 -5.47
CA ASN A 5 -23.26 24.30 -4.06
C ASN A 5 -24.07 23.07 -3.61
N ASN A 6 -23.42 22.15 -2.91
CA ASN A 6 -24.09 21.15 -2.06
C ASN A 6 -23.66 21.34 -0.60
N GLU A 7 -23.88 22.55 -0.07
CA GLU A 7 -24.10 22.72 1.36
C GLU A 7 -25.52 22.24 1.70
N LYS A 8 -25.72 20.93 1.71
CA LYS A 8 -26.82 20.31 2.45
C LYS A 8 -26.27 19.91 3.80
N GLY A 9 -26.85 20.47 4.86
CA GLY A 9 -26.43 20.37 6.26
C GLY A 9 -26.28 18.93 6.75
N GLY A 10 -25.15 18.31 6.42
CA GLY A 10 -24.66 17.13 7.10
C GLY A 10 -24.42 17.49 8.55
N ILE A 11 -24.97 16.71 9.47
CA ILE A 11 -24.72 16.80 10.91
C ILE A 11 -23.21 17.03 11.07
N ARG A 12 -22.83 18.22 11.57
CA ARG A 12 -21.42 18.62 11.71
C ARG A 12 -20.68 17.47 12.37
N PHE A 13 -19.72 16.93 11.62
CA PHE A 13 -18.94 15.78 12.04
C PHE A 13 -18.27 16.11 13.38
N LEU A 14 -18.62 15.36 14.42
CA LEU A 14 -18.14 15.60 15.78
C LEU A 14 -16.69 15.15 15.88
N ARG A 15 -15.78 16.04 15.49
CA ARG A 15 -14.33 15.84 15.61
C ARG A 15 -13.96 15.60 17.06
N TRP A 16 -13.17 14.58 17.33
CA TRP A 16 -12.53 14.41 18.63
C TRP A 16 -11.70 15.66 19.00
N PRO A 17 -11.68 16.09 20.28
CA PRO A 17 -12.30 15.46 21.46
C PRO A 17 -13.78 15.85 21.69
N TRP A 18 -14.38 16.66 20.81
CA TRP A 18 -15.73 17.22 21.03
C TRP A 18 -16.85 16.18 21.04
N ASN A 19 -16.67 15.04 20.35
CA ASN A 19 -17.60 13.92 20.45
C ASN A 19 -17.73 13.40 21.90
N ILE A 20 -16.62 13.23 22.61
CA ILE A 20 -16.62 12.77 24.02
C ILE A 20 -17.25 13.83 24.92
N VAL A 21 -16.91 15.11 24.72
CA VAL A 21 -17.52 16.21 25.49
C VAL A 21 -19.03 16.21 25.32
N ILE A 22 -19.52 15.98 24.10
CA ILE A 22 -20.96 15.95 23.80
C ILE A 22 -21.63 14.68 24.32
N TYR A 23 -20.95 13.52 24.30
CA TYR A 23 -21.46 12.31 24.94
C TYR A 23 -21.53 12.45 26.45
N LEU A 24 -20.51 13.03 27.09
CA LEU A 24 -20.52 13.34 28.52
C LEU A 24 -21.63 14.34 28.87
N LEU A 25 -21.80 15.39 28.07
CA LEU A 25 -22.87 16.37 28.25
C LEU A 25 -24.25 15.71 28.10
N LEU A 26 -24.43 14.84 27.11
CA LEU A 26 -25.65 14.04 26.94
C LEU A 26 -25.91 13.15 28.17
N ILE A 27 -24.88 12.48 28.71
CA ILE A 27 -25.01 11.64 29.92
C ILE A 27 -25.39 12.50 31.14
N VAL A 28 -24.80 13.68 31.29
CA VAL A 28 -25.08 14.60 32.40
C VAL A 28 -26.52 15.14 32.32
N VAL A 29 -26.98 15.51 31.11
CA VAL A 29 -28.28 16.14 30.88
C VAL A 29 -29.42 15.11 30.81
N LEU A 30 -29.24 13.99 30.10
CA LEU A 30 -30.28 12.99 29.82
C LEU A 30 -30.15 11.70 30.64
N ARG A 31 -29.10 11.53 31.44
CA ARG A 31 -28.90 10.35 32.32
C ARG A 31 -29.05 9.05 31.52
N ILE A 32 -29.90 8.12 31.97
CA ILE A 32 -30.15 6.82 31.33
C ILE A 32 -30.70 6.97 29.89
N PHE A 33 -31.44 8.05 29.60
CA PHE A 33 -31.99 8.31 28.27
C PHE A 33 -30.96 8.76 27.24
N ALA A 34 -29.72 9.07 27.67
CA ALA A 34 -28.62 9.38 26.75
C ALA A 34 -28.17 8.14 25.95
N ILE A 35 -28.30 6.95 26.53
CA ILE A 35 -27.80 5.68 25.96
C ILE A 35 -28.33 5.42 24.54
N PRO A 36 -29.65 5.44 24.26
CA PRO A 36 -30.17 5.21 22.91
C PRO A 36 -29.72 6.28 21.90
N ILE A 37 -29.61 7.55 22.32
CA ILE A 37 -29.19 8.66 21.46
C ILE A 37 -27.72 8.52 21.08
N ILE A 38 -26.85 8.17 22.04
CA ILE A 38 -25.42 7.92 21.81
C ILE A 38 -25.23 6.72 20.87
N LEU A 39 -25.99 5.64 21.06
CA LEU A 39 -25.92 4.46 20.18
C LEU A 39 -26.32 4.80 18.73
N ILE A 40 -27.35 5.63 18.54
CA ILE A 40 -27.76 6.09 17.21
C ILE A 40 -26.66 6.95 16.56
N LEU A 41 -26.10 7.91 17.30
CA LEU A 41 -25.00 8.76 16.82
C LEU A 41 -23.77 7.94 16.46
N MET A 42 -23.38 6.98 17.29
CA MET A 42 -22.29 6.05 17.01
C MET A 42 -22.56 5.20 15.78
N ARG A 43 -23.78 4.68 15.62
CA ARG A 43 -24.16 3.87 14.45
C ARG A 43 -24.12 4.68 13.16
N VAL A 44 -24.60 5.93 13.19
CA VAL A 44 -24.54 6.85 12.06
C VAL A 44 -23.09 7.23 11.73
N GLN A 45 -22.27 7.50 12.74
CA GLN A 45 -20.83 7.75 12.55
C GLN A 45 -20.10 6.54 11.94
N GLN A 46 -20.34 5.34 12.47
CA GLN A 46 -19.70 4.12 12.00
C GLN A 46 -20.13 3.74 10.58
N LYS A 47 -21.40 3.97 10.22
CA LYS A 47 -21.90 3.75 8.86
C LYS A 47 -21.30 4.72 7.85
N ASN A 48 -21.10 5.98 8.25
CA ASN A 48 -20.59 7.01 7.37
C ASN A 48 -19.05 7.06 7.32
N ASN A 49 -18.36 6.44 8.27
CA ASN A 49 -16.89 6.32 8.32
C ASN A 49 -16.46 4.95 8.86
N PRO A 50 -16.63 3.87 8.08
CA PRO A 50 -16.31 2.51 8.52
C PRO A 50 -14.83 2.33 8.92
N HIS A 51 -13.93 3.16 8.36
CA HIS A 51 -12.49 3.09 8.57
C HIS A 51 -11.85 4.39 9.12
N GLY A 52 -12.63 5.44 9.45
CA GLY A 52 -12.10 6.62 10.14
C GLY A 52 -11.30 7.63 9.28
N ILE A 53 -11.57 7.70 7.98
CA ILE A 53 -10.86 8.57 7.00
C ILE A 53 -10.75 10.04 7.47
N ALA A 54 -11.78 10.57 8.14
CA ALA A 54 -11.84 11.96 8.58
C ALA A 54 -10.96 12.29 9.81
N GLU A 55 -10.59 11.31 10.62
CA GLU A 55 -9.71 11.49 11.80
C GLU A 55 -8.30 10.91 11.59
N GLY A 56 -8.07 10.18 10.48
CA GLY A 56 -6.85 9.40 10.24
C GLY A 56 -7.01 7.94 10.68
N TYR A 57 -6.55 7.00 9.86
CA TYR A 57 -6.72 5.56 10.13
C TYR A 57 -5.96 5.17 11.38
N CYS A 58 -4.72 5.65 11.55
CA CYS A 58 -3.89 5.40 12.73
C CYS A 58 -4.53 5.93 14.03
N LEU A 59 -5.05 7.15 14.02
CA LEU A 59 -5.70 7.77 15.19
C LEU A 59 -7.00 7.07 15.57
N SER A 60 -7.81 6.67 14.59
CA SER A 60 -9.03 5.90 14.87
C SER A 60 -8.72 4.57 15.57
N ARG A 61 -7.58 3.94 15.22
CA ARG A 61 -7.17 2.65 15.76
C ARG A 61 -6.64 2.76 17.19
N THR A 62 -5.82 3.76 17.50
CA THR A 62 -5.36 4.00 18.88
C THR A 62 -6.54 4.31 19.80
N ARG A 63 -7.52 5.07 19.32
CA ARG A 63 -8.74 5.44 20.07
C ARG A 63 -9.71 4.28 20.26
N LYS A 64 -9.69 3.24 19.43
CA LYS A 64 -10.50 2.02 19.65
C LYS A 64 -10.13 1.30 20.95
N ARG A 65 -8.92 1.54 21.49
CA ARG A 65 -8.53 1.09 22.84
C ARG A 65 -9.33 1.75 23.96
N LEU A 66 -10.13 2.80 23.70
CA LEU A 66 -11.03 3.39 24.69
C LEU A 66 -12.05 2.37 25.23
N SER A 67 -12.41 1.34 24.46
CA SER A 67 -13.26 0.24 24.95
C SER A 67 -12.62 -0.52 26.12
N TRP A 68 -11.30 -0.45 26.29
CA TRP A 68 -10.61 -1.00 27.46
C TRP A 68 -10.90 -0.22 28.75
N LEU A 69 -11.40 1.02 28.68
CA LEU A 69 -11.93 1.70 29.86
C LEU A 69 -13.18 1.00 30.40
N ILE A 70 -13.99 0.37 29.54
CA ILE A 70 -15.15 -0.41 29.98
C ILE A 70 -14.67 -1.64 30.74
N TRP A 71 -13.63 -2.32 30.25
CA TRP A 71 -13.00 -3.45 30.95
C TRP A 71 -12.32 -3.03 32.25
N SER A 72 -11.67 -1.86 32.28
CA SER A 72 -11.12 -1.28 33.52
C SER A 72 -12.22 -0.99 34.54
N LEU A 73 -13.32 -0.35 34.11
CA LEU A 73 -14.46 -0.05 34.98
C LEU A 73 -15.13 -1.34 35.48
N LEU A 74 -15.25 -2.36 34.63
CA LEU A 74 -15.73 -3.67 35.04
C LEU A 74 -14.80 -4.34 36.06
N ALA A 75 -13.48 -4.27 35.86
CA ALA A 75 -12.51 -4.79 36.80
C ALA A 75 -12.60 -4.08 38.17
N PHE A 76 -12.75 -2.75 38.17
CA PHE A 76 -13.01 -1.99 39.40
C PHE A 76 -14.33 -2.39 40.05
N PHE A 77 -15.41 -2.53 39.28
CA PHE A 77 -16.71 -2.94 39.81
C PHE A 77 -16.64 -4.30 40.50
N ILE A 78 -16.02 -5.30 39.85
CA ILE A 78 -15.83 -6.63 40.44
C ILE A 78 -14.91 -6.55 41.67
N GLY A 79 -13.83 -5.76 41.59
CA GLY A 79 -12.92 -5.52 42.72
C GLY A 79 -13.63 -4.91 43.93
N VAL A 80 -14.53 -3.95 43.71
CA VAL A 80 -15.38 -3.36 44.76
C VAL A 80 -16.35 -4.40 45.33
N CYS A 81 -17.03 -5.19 44.48
CA CYS A 81 -17.91 -6.26 44.96
C CYS A 81 -17.19 -7.29 45.83
N LEU A 82 -16.00 -7.75 45.41
CA LEU A 82 -15.17 -8.66 46.20
C LEU A 82 -14.66 -8.00 47.48
N GLY A 83 -14.30 -6.72 47.43
CA GLY A 83 -13.88 -5.96 48.61
C GLY A 83 -14.99 -5.79 49.64
N VAL A 84 -16.23 -5.52 49.19
CA VAL A 84 -17.41 -5.45 50.07
C VAL A 84 -17.72 -6.82 50.65
N PHE A 85 -17.67 -7.89 49.84
CA PHE A 85 -17.84 -9.25 50.33
C PHE A 85 -16.81 -9.60 51.41
N PHE A 86 -15.53 -9.33 51.15
CA PHE A 86 -14.44 -9.50 52.12
C PHE A 86 -14.67 -8.69 53.39
N TYR A 87 -15.12 -7.44 53.29
CA TYR A 87 -15.39 -6.59 54.45
C TYR A 87 -16.53 -7.12 55.31
N VAL A 88 -17.63 -7.59 54.69
CA VAL A 88 -18.76 -8.19 55.41
C VAL A 88 -18.35 -9.50 56.07
N GLU A 89 -17.61 -10.36 55.36
CA GLU A 89 -17.12 -11.64 55.87
C GLU A 89 -16.10 -11.46 57.00
N MET A 90 -15.33 -10.37 56.99
CA MET A 90 -14.44 -10.00 58.09
C MET A 90 -15.19 -9.65 59.39
N GLN A 91 -16.42 -9.16 59.30
CA GLN A 91 -17.26 -8.83 60.46
C GLN A 91 -18.05 -10.02 61.02
N GLN A 92 -18.12 -11.14 60.30
CA GLN A 92 -18.82 -12.32 60.75
C GLN A 92 -18.04 -13.08 61.83
N ASP A 93 -18.78 -13.75 62.72
CA ASP A 93 -18.19 -14.65 63.70
C ASP A 93 -17.56 -15.85 62.99
N LYS A 94 -16.32 -16.17 63.36
CA LYS A 94 -15.47 -17.18 62.71
C LYS A 94 -15.55 -18.55 63.37
N SER A 95 -16.37 -18.68 64.42
CA SER A 95 -16.47 -19.92 65.20
C SER A 95 -16.95 -21.14 64.40
N TYR A 96 -17.59 -20.97 63.25
CA TYR A 96 -18.15 -22.06 62.41
C TYR A 96 -17.53 -22.15 61.02
N TRP A 97 -16.40 -21.48 60.78
CA TRP A 97 -15.79 -21.49 59.45
C TRP A 97 -15.20 -22.86 59.10
N GLU A 98 -15.59 -23.39 57.96
CA GLU A 98 -14.93 -24.54 57.36
C GLU A 98 -13.66 -24.10 56.61
N TYR A 99 -12.76 -25.05 56.32
CA TYR A 99 -11.53 -24.80 55.57
C TYR A 99 -11.79 -24.09 54.22
N MET A 100 -12.91 -24.41 53.56
CA MET A 100 -13.31 -23.78 52.30
C MET A 100 -13.70 -22.30 52.45
N ASP A 101 -14.17 -21.87 53.62
CA ASP A 101 -14.54 -20.47 53.86
C ASP A 101 -13.31 -19.59 54.07
N TYR A 102 -12.28 -20.12 54.73
CA TYR A 102 -10.96 -19.46 54.77
C TYR A 102 -10.35 -19.28 53.37
N ILE A 103 -10.52 -20.27 52.49
CA ILE A 103 -10.07 -20.16 51.08
C ILE A 103 -10.86 -19.08 50.34
N LYS A 104 -12.20 -19.08 50.44
CA LYS A 104 -13.05 -18.05 49.79
C LYS A 104 -12.68 -16.64 50.27
N PHE A 105 -12.49 -16.48 51.58
CA PHE A 105 -12.07 -15.20 52.18
C PHE A 105 -10.72 -14.73 51.63
N GLY A 106 -9.73 -15.63 51.55
CA GLY A 106 -8.41 -15.33 50.97
C GLY A 106 -8.48 -14.95 49.49
N ILE A 107 -9.29 -15.68 48.70
CA ILE A 107 -9.52 -15.38 47.28
C ILE A 107 -10.25 -14.04 47.12
N ALA A 108 -11.23 -13.72 47.96
CA ALA A 108 -11.97 -12.47 47.90
C ALA A 108 -11.07 -11.27 48.20
N GLY A 109 -10.27 -11.34 49.28
CA GLY A 109 -9.33 -10.29 49.65
C GLY A 109 -8.22 -10.10 48.62
N GLY A 110 -7.53 -11.19 48.24
CA GLY A 110 -6.46 -11.15 47.25
C GLY A 110 -6.96 -10.77 45.85
N GLY A 111 -8.11 -11.31 45.45
CA GLY A 111 -8.76 -11.02 44.17
C GLY A 111 -9.20 -9.57 44.05
N ALA A 112 -9.75 -8.97 45.12
CA ALA A 112 -10.12 -7.56 45.14
C ALA A 112 -8.92 -6.64 44.88
N VAL A 113 -7.80 -6.88 45.57
CA VAL A 113 -6.56 -6.10 45.40
C VAL A 113 -6.00 -6.26 43.98
N LEU A 114 -5.90 -7.49 43.47
CA LEU A 114 -5.40 -7.75 42.12
C LEU A 114 -6.26 -7.10 41.04
N LEU A 115 -7.59 -7.16 41.17
CA LEU A 115 -8.50 -6.53 40.20
C LEU A 115 -8.46 -5.02 40.25
N PHE A 116 -8.24 -4.42 41.43
CA PHE A 116 -8.01 -2.97 41.55
C PHE A 116 -6.72 -2.55 40.83
N ILE A 117 -5.62 -3.27 41.05
CA ILE A 117 -4.34 -3.00 40.38
C ILE A 117 -4.48 -3.16 38.87
N ALA A 118 -5.14 -4.24 38.41
CA ALA A 118 -5.42 -4.46 37.00
C ALA A 118 -6.29 -3.34 36.43
N GLY A 119 -7.35 -2.92 37.13
CA GLY A 119 -8.21 -1.80 36.74
C GLY A 119 -7.43 -0.50 36.54
N ILE A 120 -6.53 -0.15 37.48
CA ILE A 120 -5.65 1.03 37.38
C ILE A 120 -4.74 0.92 36.17
N TYR A 121 -4.12 -0.25 35.95
CA TYR A 121 -3.23 -0.47 34.81
C TYR A 121 -3.98 -0.33 33.47
N LEU A 122 -5.14 -0.97 33.31
CA LEU A 122 -5.96 -0.84 32.10
C LEU A 122 -6.40 0.61 31.86
N ALA A 123 -6.82 1.33 32.92
CA ALA A 123 -7.19 2.74 32.84
C ALA A 123 -6.02 3.60 32.36
N PHE A 124 -4.84 3.41 32.97
CA PHE A 124 -3.63 4.14 32.60
C PHE A 124 -3.25 3.90 31.13
N VAL A 125 -3.23 2.64 30.67
CA VAL A 125 -2.89 2.31 29.27
C VAL A 125 -3.91 2.92 28.31
N ALA A 126 -5.20 2.81 28.60
CA ALA A 126 -6.24 3.36 27.73
C ALA A 126 -6.20 4.90 27.66
N VAL A 127 -6.02 5.59 28.80
CA VAL A 127 -5.88 7.05 28.85
C VAL A 127 -4.60 7.49 28.15
N ARG A 128 -3.46 6.85 28.44
CA ARG A 128 -2.17 7.15 27.81
C ARG A 128 -2.25 7.02 26.29
N ASP A 129 -2.79 5.92 25.79
CA ASP A 129 -2.85 5.67 24.35
C ASP A 129 -3.84 6.61 23.62
N THR A 130 -4.85 7.13 24.34
CA THR A 130 -5.86 8.06 23.79
C THR A 130 -5.37 9.50 23.77
N PHE A 131 -4.74 9.98 24.85
CA PHE A 131 -4.32 11.39 24.99
C PHE A 131 -2.87 11.63 24.57
N PHE A 132 -2.02 10.62 24.64
CA PHE A 132 -0.63 10.66 24.20
C PHE A 132 -0.38 9.60 23.12
N PRO A 133 -0.92 9.82 21.90
CA PRO A 133 -0.77 8.87 20.79
C PRO A 133 0.71 8.57 20.49
N ALA A 134 1.59 9.51 20.85
CA ALA A 134 3.05 9.39 20.77
C ALA A 134 3.67 8.23 21.55
N LYS A 135 3.00 7.75 22.61
CA LYS A 135 3.46 6.62 23.43
C LYS A 135 2.65 5.34 23.14
N SER A 136 1.75 5.38 22.16
CA SER A 136 0.94 4.23 21.79
C SER A 136 1.81 3.14 21.15
N GLY A 137 1.40 1.87 21.33
CA GLY A 137 2.08 0.74 20.70
C GLY A 137 2.11 0.83 19.17
N LEU A 138 1.09 1.47 18.56
CA LEU A 138 1.03 1.70 17.12
C LEU A 138 2.10 2.70 16.66
N ALA A 139 2.19 3.88 17.31
CA ALA A 139 3.23 4.87 17.00
C ALA A 139 4.63 4.28 17.19
N GLN A 140 4.84 3.52 18.26
CA GLN A 140 6.10 2.86 18.49
C GLN A 140 6.42 1.82 17.40
N SER A 141 5.42 1.08 16.93
CA SER A 141 5.62 0.13 15.81
C SER A 141 6.09 0.85 14.55
N ILE A 142 5.48 1.99 14.17
CA ILE A 142 5.86 2.79 13.00
C ILE A 142 7.28 3.33 13.16
N ARG A 143 7.60 3.96 14.30
CA ARG A 143 8.95 4.51 14.57
C ARG A 143 10.03 3.46 14.46
N ASN A 144 9.77 2.31 15.07
CA ASN A 144 10.69 1.19 15.04
C ASN A 144 10.88 0.69 13.58
N GLN A 145 9.89 0.82 12.70
CA GLN A 145 10.01 0.41 11.30
C GLN A 145 10.86 1.38 10.44
N LEU A 146 11.22 2.57 10.95
CA LEU A 146 12.05 3.55 10.24
C LEU A 146 13.56 3.28 10.39
N PRO A 147 14.40 3.74 9.44
CA PRO A 147 15.85 3.60 9.52
C PRO A 147 16.49 4.29 10.75
N PHE A 148 15.93 5.43 11.18
CA PHE A 148 16.41 6.20 12.33
C PHE A 148 15.29 6.39 13.35
N PRO A 149 15.17 5.48 14.35
CA PRO A 149 14.08 5.54 15.32
C PRO A 149 14.19 6.70 16.32
N ASP A 150 15.41 7.10 16.69
CA ASP A 150 15.65 8.17 17.69
C ASP A 150 15.48 9.58 17.10
N GLY A 151 15.59 9.72 15.79
CA GLY A 151 15.33 10.96 15.04
C GLY A 151 13.95 10.97 14.36
N ALA A 152 13.03 10.08 14.76
CA ALA A 152 11.76 9.92 14.09
C ALA A 152 10.89 11.19 14.18
N PRO A 153 10.13 11.51 13.11
CA PRO A 153 9.24 12.67 13.09
C PRO A 153 8.22 12.68 14.24
N PRO A 154 7.58 13.84 14.50
CA PRO A 154 6.43 13.92 15.38
C PRO A 154 5.32 12.95 14.97
N VAL A 155 4.44 12.62 15.92
CA VAL A 155 3.47 11.52 15.72
C VAL A 155 2.40 11.84 14.70
N ASP A 156 2.07 13.11 14.55
CA ASP A 156 1.14 13.55 13.52
C ASP A 156 1.72 13.30 12.12
N GLU A 157 3.01 13.56 11.92
CA GLU A 157 3.71 13.26 10.66
C GLU A 157 3.90 11.76 10.46
N LEU A 158 4.23 11.00 11.52
CA LEU A 158 4.33 9.54 11.46
C LEU A 158 3.02 8.89 11.02
N PHE A 159 1.90 9.32 11.61
CA PHE A 159 0.58 8.83 11.25
C PHE A 159 0.16 9.32 9.88
N ALA A 160 0.46 10.57 9.53
CA ALA A 160 0.18 11.10 8.20
C ALA A 160 0.88 10.30 7.09
N MET A 161 2.12 9.83 7.29
CA MET A 161 2.79 8.98 6.30
C MET A 161 2.02 7.69 6.01
N VAL A 162 1.57 6.99 7.06
CA VAL A 162 0.80 5.74 6.91
C VAL A 162 -0.61 6.03 6.39
N ASP A 163 -1.25 7.08 6.90
CA ASP A 163 -2.62 7.45 6.54
C ASP A 163 -2.71 7.94 5.10
N ASN A 164 -1.71 8.69 4.60
CA ASN A 164 -1.66 9.13 3.21
C ASN A 164 -1.44 7.95 2.25
N ASP A 165 -0.52 7.03 2.57
CA ASP A 165 -0.32 5.82 1.77
C ASP A 165 -1.61 4.99 1.67
N LEU A 166 -2.32 4.80 2.80
CA LEU A 166 -3.59 4.09 2.82
C LEU A 166 -4.74 4.86 2.17
N LYS A 167 -4.69 6.19 2.17
CA LYS A 167 -5.70 7.02 1.50
C LYS A 167 -5.56 6.97 -0.01
N GLU A 168 -4.34 6.94 -0.52
CA GLU A 168 -4.05 6.92 -1.96
C GLU A 168 -4.09 5.51 -2.55
N ASN A 169 -3.53 4.52 -1.84
CA ASN A 169 -3.28 3.18 -2.37
C ASN A 169 -3.90 2.05 -1.53
N GLY A 170 -4.68 2.39 -0.50
CA GLY A 170 -5.15 1.42 0.50
C GLY A 170 -6.28 0.52 0.01
N HIS A 171 -6.04 -0.79 0.10
CA HIS A 171 -7.08 -1.82 -0.01
C HIS A 171 -7.40 -2.39 1.38
N TRP A 172 -8.68 -2.48 1.72
CA TRP A 172 -9.15 -2.91 3.03
C TRP A 172 -9.69 -4.34 2.97
N PHE A 173 -9.22 -5.17 3.90
CA PHE A 173 -9.68 -6.54 4.11
C PHE A 173 -10.02 -6.71 5.60
N GLY A 174 -11.31 -6.65 5.92
CA GLY A 174 -11.78 -6.62 7.30
C GLY A 174 -11.11 -5.50 8.12
N PRO A 175 -10.33 -5.82 9.17
CA PRO A 175 -9.68 -4.84 10.03
C PRO A 175 -8.28 -4.39 9.56
N VAL A 176 -7.77 -4.91 8.44
CA VAL A 176 -6.43 -4.62 7.91
C VAL A 176 -6.52 -3.77 6.64
N GLY A 177 -5.75 -2.68 6.61
CA GLY A 177 -5.54 -1.86 5.42
C GLY A 177 -4.15 -2.09 4.84
N ILE A 178 -4.06 -2.38 3.55
CA ILE A 178 -2.79 -2.62 2.84
C ILE A 178 -2.61 -1.52 1.80
N GLY A 179 -1.61 -0.65 2.01
CA GLY A 179 -1.20 0.40 1.09
C GLY A 179 -0.09 -0.05 0.13
N LYS A 180 0.65 0.92 -0.41
CA LYS A 180 1.81 0.65 -1.26
C LYS A 180 3.06 0.38 -0.42
N GLU A 181 3.21 1.06 0.70
CA GLU A 181 4.39 0.97 1.57
C GLU A 181 4.06 0.36 2.93
N TRP A 182 2.85 0.55 3.43
CA TRP A 182 2.45 0.19 4.78
C TRP A 182 1.29 -0.82 4.82
N VAL A 183 1.35 -1.70 5.82
CA VAL A 183 0.24 -2.54 6.23
C VAL A 183 -0.19 -2.10 7.62
N LEU A 184 -1.45 -1.71 7.76
CA LEU A 184 -2.04 -1.27 9.03
C LEU A 184 -3.05 -2.30 9.53
N GLY A 185 -2.72 -2.95 10.64
CA GLY A 185 -3.62 -3.81 11.40
C GLY A 185 -3.78 -3.30 12.83
N GLU A 186 -3.46 -4.14 13.82
CA GLU A 186 -3.25 -3.68 15.20
C GLU A 186 -1.94 -2.93 15.41
N SER A 187 -0.94 -3.27 14.59
CA SER A 187 0.32 -2.56 14.44
C SER A 187 0.54 -2.20 12.96
N ALA A 188 1.49 -1.32 12.70
CA ALA A 188 1.89 -0.95 11.36
C ALA A 188 3.21 -1.64 10.97
N ASN A 189 3.27 -2.20 9.77
CA ASN A 189 4.45 -2.85 9.23
C ASN A 189 4.77 -2.31 7.84
N ARG A 190 6.04 -2.03 7.56
CA ARG A 190 6.48 -1.66 6.21
C ARG A 190 6.55 -2.90 5.35
N ILE A 191 5.94 -2.85 4.16
CA ILE A 191 5.84 -3.97 3.22
C ILE A 191 7.23 -4.52 2.87
N GLU A 192 8.21 -3.64 2.63
CA GLU A 192 9.59 -4.05 2.30
C GLU A 192 10.32 -4.84 3.42
N ARG A 193 9.86 -4.69 4.67
CA ARG A 193 10.48 -5.32 5.85
C ARG A 193 9.82 -6.64 6.21
N ILE A 194 8.70 -7.00 5.57
CA ILE A 194 8.02 -8.26 5.82
C ILE A 194 8.88 -9.41 5.30
N ARG A 195 9.07 -10.42 6.16
CA ARG A 195 9.79 -11.66 5.88
C ARG A 195 8.90 -12.89 5.97
N GLY A 196 7.80 -12.81 6.71
CA GLY A 196 6.85 -13.89 6.87
C GLY A 196 5.40 -13.41 6.88
N ILE A 197 4.54 -14.12 6.14
CA ILE A 197 3.09 -13.93 6.10
C ILE A 197 2.43 -15.25 6.48
N PHE A 198 1.76 -15.29 7.63
CA PHE A 198 1.15 -16.51 8.15
C PHE A 198 -0.32 -16.28 8.49
N THR A 199 -1.18 -17.22 8.09
CA THR A 199 -2.59 -17.23 8.49
C THR A 199 -2.82 -18.29 9.56
N ILE A 200 -3.40 -17.90 10.69
CA ILE A 200 -3.81 -18.80 11.76
C ILE A 200 -5.33 -18.92 11.70
N ASP A 201 -5.78 -20.14 11.49
CA ASP A 201 -7.19 -20.52 11.44
C ASP A 201 -7.36 -21.79 12.28
N GLU A 202 -7.65 -21.59 13.56
CA GLU A 202 -7.73 -22.65 14.55
C GLU A 202 -9.14 -22.73 15.10
N ILE A 203 -9.72 -23.93 15.07
CA ILE A 203 -11.03 -24.20 15.65
C ILE A 203 -10.78 -24.90 16.99
N HIS A 204 -11.13 -24.24 18.09
CA HIS A 204 -11.11 -24.84 19.42
C HIS A 204 -12.48 -25.42 19.73
N GLN A 205 -12.52 -26.70 20.12
CA GLN A 205 -13.73 -27.35 20.59
C GLN A 205 -13.59 -27.61 22.09
N HIS A 206 -14.53 -27.08 22.86
CA HIS A 206 -14.65 -27.35 24.28
C HIS A 206 -15.88 -28.22 24.50
N ASN A 207 -15.66 -29.45 24.96
CA ASN A 207 -16.74 -30.32 25.40
C ASN A 207 -17.09 -29.98 26.85
N THR A 208 -18.34 -29.57 27.05
CA THR A 208 -18.93 -29.34 28.37
C THR A 208 -20.07 -30.33 28.60
N GLN A 209 -20.46 -30.57 29.86
CA GLN A 209 -21.58 -31.47 30.19
C GLN A 209 -22.91 -31.05 29.55
N THR A 210 -23.04 -29.78 29.12
CA THR A 210 -24.22 -29.19 28.48
C THR A 210 -24.11 -29.06 26.96
N GLY A 211 -23.00 -29.50 26.34
CA GLY A 211 -22.81 -29.52 24.88
C GLY A 211 -21.39 -29.19 24.42
N THR A 212 -21.15 -29.30 23.11
CA THR A 212 -19.88 -28.90 22.46
C THR A 212 -19.94 -27.43 22.08
N ARG A 213 -19.05 -26.62 22.64
CA ARG A 213 -18.86 -25.21 22.26
C ARG A 213 -17.66 -25.09 21.34
N THR A 214 -17.88 -24.58 20.15
CA THR A 214 -16.83 -24.35 19.16
C THR A 214 -16.47 -22.86 19.13
N SER A 215 -15.19 -22.52 19.30
CA SER A 215 -14.66 -21.19 19.01
C SER A 215 -13.64 -21.28 17.87
N ARG A 216 -13.46 -20.19 17.12
CA ARG A 216 -12.52 -20.13 16.00
C ARG A 216 -11.64 -18.89 16.14
N THR A 217 -10.34 -19.09 16.06
CA THR A 217 -9.32 -18.06 16.11
C THR A 217 -8.84 -17.80 14.68
N LEU A 218 -9.05 -16.58 14.19
CA LEU A 218 -8.65 -16.15 12.85
C LEU A 218 -7.66 -15.00 12.98
N GLN A 219 -6.39 -15.22 12.62
CA GLN A 219 -5.34 -14.22 12.77
C GLN A 219 -4.41 -14.16 11.57
N LEU A 220 -4.01 -12.93 11.21
CA LEU A 220 -2.89 -12.69 10.32
C LEU A 220 -1.65 -12.37 11.16
N ALA A 221 -0.62 -13.17 11.01
CA ALA A 221 0.67 -12.96 11.65
C ALA A 221 1.71 -12.53 10.61
N LEU A 222 2.25 -11.32 10.78
CA LEU A 222 3.33 -10.77 9.98
C LEU A 222 4.61 -10.80 10.80
N ILE A 223 5.70 -11.21 10.17
CA ILE A 223 7.04 -11.23 10.78
C ILE A 223 7.94 -10.33 9.97
N ASP A 224 8.59 -9.38 10.64
CA ASP A 224 9.52 -8.44 10.01
C ASP A 224 10.97 -8.94 10.04
N ASP A 225 11.87 -8.18 9.41
CA ASP A 225 13.32 -8.41 9.37
C ASP A 225 14.01 -8.36 10.75
N ARG A 226 13.34 -7.85 11.78
CA ARG A 226 13.80 -7.87 13.18
C ARG A 226 13.24 -9.05 13.95
N TRP A 227 12.57 -9.97 13.27
CA TRP A 227 11.95 -11.14 13.85
C TRP A 227 10.92 -10.79 14.93
N LYS A 228 10.23 -9.65 14.76
CA LYS A 228 9.08 -9.27 15.60
C LYS A 228 7.79 -9.72 14.94
N LYS A 229 6.94 -10.39 15.73
CA LYS A 229 5.63 -10.87 15.31
C LYS A 229 4.58 -9.79 15.55
N ALA A 230 3.89 -9.38 14.50
CA ALA A 230 2.70 -8.55 14.53
C ALA A 230 1.48 -9.42 14.24
N VAL A 231 0.47 -9.38 15.10
CA VAL A 231 -0.76 -10.19 14.96
C VAL A 231 -1.93 -9.26 14.76
N THR A 232 -2.87 -9.64 13.89
CA THR A 232 -4.16 -8.95 13.78
C THR A 232 -5.29 -9.96 13.66
N ASP A 233 -6.30 -9.80 14.52
CA ASP A 233 -7.47 -10.67 14.56
C ASP A 233 -8.46 -10.33 13.45
N PHE A 234 -9.04 -11.37 12.84
CA PHE A 234 -10.09 -11.29 11.82
C PHE A 234 -11.39 -11.89 12.34
N ARG A 235 -12.51 -11.46 11.75
CA ARG A 235 -13.84 -12.03 12.04
C ARG A 235 -14.30 -13.02 10.98
N ASP A 236 -13.85 -12.82 9.74
CA ASP A 236 -14.23 -13.61 8.59
C ASP A 236 -12.98 -14.30 8.00
N PRO A 237 -13.03 -15.61 7.72
CA PRO A 237 -11.90 -16.33 7.12
C PRO A 237 -11.64 -15.92 5.66
N GLY A 238 -12.67 -15.45 4.94
CA GLY A 238 -12.53 -14.95 3.57
C GLY A 238 -11.67 -13.69 3.54
N ASP A 239 -11.96 -12.73 4.40
CA ASP A 239 -11.15 -11.51 4.58
C ASP A 239 -9.70 -11.83 4.96
N LEU A 240 -9.48 -12.78 5.88
CA LEU A 240 -8.13 -13.20 6.28
C LEU A 240 -7.33 -13.74 5.09
N LYS A 241 -7.95 -14.63 4.30
CA LYS A 241 -7.32 -15.22 3.14
C LYS A 241 -7.04 -14.17 2.06
N ALA A 242 -8.02 -13.31 1.77
CA ALA A 242 -7.87 -12.24 0.79
C ALA A 242 -6.73 -11.28 1.16
N ALA A 243 -6.61 -10.91 2.44
CA ALA A 243 -5.51 -10.08 2.94
C ALA A 243 -4.15 -10.77 2.75
N ALA A 244 -4.03 -12.04 3.09
CA ALA A 244 -2.80 -12.80 2.96
C ALA A 244 -2.39 -13.01 1.49
N ASP A 245 -3.36 -13.31 0.62
CA ASP A 245 -3.14 -13.48 -0.81
C ASP A 245 -2.69 -12.16 -1.45
N PHE A 246 -3.34 -11.04 -1.11
CA PHE A 246 -2.94 -9.72 -1.60
C PHE A 246 -1.53 -9.32 -1.12
N LEU A 247 -1.19 -9.57 0.14
CA LEU A 247 0.17 -9.34 0.64
C LEU A 247 1.20 -10.22 -0.04
N SER A 248 0.85 -11.46 -0.39
CA SER A 248 1.77 -12.36 -1.09
C SER A 248 2.11 -11.87 -2.50
N LEU A 249 1.21 -11.13 -3.15
CA LEU A 249 1.50 -10.48 -4.43
C LEU A 249 2.44 -9.28 -4.25
N ARG A 250 2.33 -8.56 -3.12
CA ARG A 250 3.18 -7.42 -2.80
C ARG A 250 4.58 -7.83 -2.33
N VAL A 251 4.68 -8.94 -1.60
CA VAL A 251 5.96 -9.49 -1.08
C VAL A 251 6.06 -10.98 -1.43
N PRO A 252 6.40 -11.32 -2.68
CA PRO A 252 6.39 -12.72 -3.13
C PRO A 252 7.47 -13.58 -2.47
N ASP A 253 8.56 -12.96 -2.02
CA ASP A 253 9.70 -13.63 -1.39
C ASP A 253 9.49 -13.94 0.09
N ALA A 254 8.42 -13.40 0.70
CA ALA A 254 8.13 -13.67 2.09
C ALA A 254 7.79 -15.16 2.30
N ALA A 255 8.28 -15.72 3.40
CA ALA A 255 7.89 -17.05 3.84
C ALA A 255 6.38 -17.09 4.08
N ARG A 256 5.73 -18.16 3.63
CA ARG A 256 4.30 -18.36 3.78
C ARG A 256 4.02 -19.62 4.57
N GLY A 257 2.96 -19.57 5.37
CA GLY A 257 2.54 -20.75 6.09
C GLY A 257 1.21 -20.59 6.80
N LYS A 258 0.79 -21.68 7.44
CA LYS A 258 -0.47 -21.75 8.19
C LYS A 258 -0.25 -22.22 9.62
N ASN A 259 -1.06 -21.70 10.54
CA ASN A 259 -1.15 -22.13 11.94
C ASN A 259 0.24 -22.22 12.61
N GLY A 260 0.59 -23.37 13.19
CA GLY A 260 1.85 -23.61 13.92
C GLY A 260 3.14 -23.37 13.12
N GLN A 261 3.09 -23.22 11.80
CA GLN A 261 4.26 -22.83 11.00
C GLN A 261 4.75 -21.42 11.36
N CYS A 262 3.86 -20.54 11.82
CA CYS A 262 4.21 -19.19 12.27
C CYS A 262 5.16 -19.22 13.47
N SER A 263 4.86 -20.04 14.49
CA SER A 263 5.73 -20.15 15.67
C SER A 263 7.09 -20.74 15.30
N THR A 264 7.12 -21.79 14.48
CA THR A 264 8.37 -22.42 14.04
C THR A 264 9.27 -21.46 13.27
N PHE A 265 8.69 -20.63 12.40
CA PHE A 265 9.44 -19.61 11.66
C PHE A 265 9.93 -18.50 12.59
N TRP A 266 9.11 -18.07 13.55
CA TRP A 266 9.46 -17.02 14.49
C TRP A 266 10.58 -17.42 15.47
N THR A 267 10.54 -18.65 15.99
CA THR A 267 11.53 -19.19 16.93
C THR A 267 12.72 -19.85 16.24
N MET A 268 12.90 -19.63 14.94
CA MET A 268 14.00 -20.19 14.16
C MET A 268 15.37 -19.71 14.69
N ASP A 269 16.36 -20.60 14.68
CA ASP A 269 17.73 -20.30 15.12
C ASP A 269 18.43 -19.25 14.24
N GLU A 270 19.38 -18.52 14.80
CA GLU A 270 20.06 -17.40 14.13
C GLU A 270 20.74 -17.79 12.81
N MET A 271 21.42 -18.95 12.76
CA MET A 271 22.03 -19.44 11.51
C MET A 271 21.01 -19.65 10.39
N LYS A 272 19.83 -20.16 10.73
CA LYS A 272 18.75 -20.38 9.74
C LYS A 272 18.09 -19.05 9.34
N ARG A 273 17.99 -18.10 10.27
CA ARG A 273 17.53 -16.72 9.99
C ARG A 273 18.44 -16.01 9.00
N GLU A 274 19.75 -16.08 9.19
CA GLU A 274 20.71 -15.49 8.26
C GLU A 274 20.69 -16.15 6.88
N ALA A 275 20.59 -17.48 6.84
CA ALA A 275 20.48 -18.22 5.58
C ALA A 275 19.23 -17.79 4.80
N PHE A 276 18.09 -17.68 5.51
CA PHE A 276 16.84 -17.18 4.95
C PHE A 276 16.99 -15.73 4.44
N GLU A 277 17.60 -14.83 5.22
CA GLU A 277 17.77 -13.43 4.81
C GLU A 277 18.67 -13.30 3.57
N ARG A 278 19.73 -14.11 3.46
CA ARG A 278 20.58 -14.17 2.27
C ARG A 278 19.79 -14.62 1.04
N GLU A 279 19.00 -15.69 1.18
CA GLU A 279 18.15 -16.19 0.09
C GLU A 279 17.07 -15.17 -0.30
N PHE A 280 16.44 -14.52 0.68
CA PHE A 280 15.44 -13.49 0.47
C PHE A 280 15.99 -12.31 -0.34
N ARG A 281 17.16 -11.79 0.05
CA ARG A 281 17.84 -10.70 -0.69
C ARG A 281 18.24 -11.14 -2.08
N HIS A 282 18.75 -12.36 -2.23
CA HIS A 282 19.14 -12.90 -3.53
C HIS A 282 17.94 -12.97 -4.50
N LYS A 283 16.81 -13.55 -4.07
CA LYS A 283 15.60 -13.65 -4.88
C LYS A 283 15.03 -12.29 -5.25
N ARG A 284 15.01 -11.35 -4.29
CA ARG A 284 14.56 -9.98 -4.52
C ARG A 284 15.42 -9.28 -5.57
N ASN A 285 16.74 -9.31 -5.42
CA ASN A 285 17.67 -8.70 -6.38
C ASN A 285 17.53 -9.32 -7.78
N LEU A 286 17.32 -10.64 -7.86
CA LEU A 286 17.12 -11.32 -9.14
C LEU A 286 15.84 -10.86 -9.84
N ARG A 287 14.75 -10.65 -9.09
CA ARG A 287 13.49 -10.11 -9.64
C ARG A 287 13.63 -8.65 -10.04
N GLU A 288 14.23 -7.81 -9.20
CA GLU A 288 14.45 -6.40 -9.53
C GLU A 288 15.35 -6.26 -10.78
N ALA A 289 16.36 -7.13 -10.92
CA ALA A 289 17.16 -7.21 -12.13
C ALA A 289 16.32 -7.66 -13.34
N ASP A 290 15.52 -8.73 -13.23
CA ASP A 290 14.66 -9.21 -14.33
C ASP A 290 13.64 -8.14 -14.78
N LEU A 291 13.06 -7.40 -13.84
CA LEU A 291 12.17 -6.27 -14.13
C LEU A 291 12.94 -5.13 -14.82
N ALA A 292 14.14 -4.78 -14.34
CA ALA A 292 14.98 -3.76 -14.97
C ALA A 292 15.43 -4.18 -16.38
N TRP A 293 15.72 -5.47 -16.59
CA TRP A 293 16.03 -6.04 -17.91
C TRP A 293 14.83 -5.98 -18.84
N LYS A 294 13.62 -6.31 -18.37
CA LYS A 294 12.38 -6.19 -19.15
C LYS A 294 12.04 -4.74 -19.49
N GLU A 295 12.14 -3.82 -18.53
CA GLU A 295 11.96 -2.39 -18.79
C GLU A 295 13.01 -1.85 -19.76
N SER A 296 14.25 -2.33 -19.69
CA SER A 296 15.31 -1.96 -20.64
C SER A 296 15.10 -2.59 -22.02
N ALA A 297 14.59 -3.81 -22.09
CA ALA A 297 14.25 -4.49 -23.34
C ALA A 297 13.02 -3.86 -24.02
N ASP A 298 12.04 -3.39 -23.24
CA ASP A 298 10.90 -2.59 -23.72
C ASP A 298 11.33 -1.14 -24.05
N ASN A 299 12.44 -0.66 -23.50
CA ASN A 299 13.10 0.60 -23.87
C ASN A 299 14.07 0.39 -25.05
N ILE A 300 13.50 -0.02 -26.18
CA ILE A 300 14.12 -0.46 -27.45
C ILE A 300 15.14 0.55 -28.05
N SER A 301 15.27 1.78 -27.56
CA SER A 301 15.87 2.88 -28.32
C SER A 301 17.12 3.55 -27.75
N GLN A 302 17.96 2.83 -27.00
CA GLN A 302 19.34 3.33 -26.76
C GLN A 302 20.22 3.26 -28.03
N GLU A 303 19.77 2.57 -29.08
CA GLU A 303 20.47 2.44 -30.36
C GLU A 303 20.04 3.46 -31.42
N VAL A 304 19.11 4.37 -31.10
CA VAL A 304 18.63 5.41 -32.01
C VAL A 304 18.86 6.78 -31.39
N ILE A 305 19.41 7.69 -32.18
CA ILE A 305 19.62 9.09 -31.82
C ILE A 305 18.59 9.92 -32.56
N LEU A 306 17.73 10.61 -31.81
CA LEU A 306 16.80 11.60 -32.36
C LEU A 306 17.48 12.96 -32.39
N ARG A 307 17.50 13.58 -33.56
CA ARG A 307 17.89 14.98 -33.78
C ARG A 307 16.66 15.77 -34.19
N GLN A 308 16.37 16.86 -33.48
CA GLN A 308 15.23 17.73 -33.76
C GLN A 308 15.64 18.94 -34.63
N THR A 309 14.65 19.72 -35.09
CA THR A 309 14.84 20.89 -35.95
C THR A 309 15.68 21.99 -35.28
N ASP A 310 15.60 22.11 -33.96
CA ASP A 310 16.35 23.07 -33.14
C ASP A 310 17.83 22.67 -32.91
N GLY A 311 18.24 21.50 -33.43
CA GLY A 311 19.58 20.95 -33.23
C GLY A 311 19.77 20.16 -31.94
N SER A 312 18.74 20.05 -31.09
CA SER A 312 18.79 19.20 -29.90
C SER A 312 18.93 17.72 -30.28
N MET A 313 19.69 16.98 -29.48
CA MET A 313 19.93 15.54 -29.66
C MET A 313 19.60 14.78 -28.39
N THR A 314 18.93 13.63 -28.55
CA THR A 314 18.66 12.70 -27.45
C THR A 314 18.85 11.25 -27.89
N SER A 315 19.56 10.47 -27.06
CA SER A 315 19.70 9.02 -27.18
C SER A 315 18.64 8.26 -26.37
N ARG A 316 17.74 8.98 -25.68
CA ARG A 316 16.58 8.41 -24.98
C ARG A 316 15.36 8.54 -25.86
N VAL A 317 15.35 7.80 -26.96
CA VAL A 317 14.24 7.83 -27.91
C VAL A 317 13.15 6.88 -27.41
N THR A 318 11.90 7.32 -27.41
CA THR A 318 10.74 6.47 -27.08
C THR A 318 9.70 6.62 -28.18
N LEU A 319 8.84 5.62 -28.36
CA LEU A 319 7.78 5.68 -29.37
C LEU A 319 6.83 6.86 -29.15
N SER A 320 6.53 7.19 -27.89
CA SER A 320 5.72 8.35 -27.53
C SER A 320 6.37 9.67 -27.95
N LEU A 321 7.69 9.82 -27.74
CA LEU A 321 8.44 10.99 -28.17
C LEU A 321 8.43 11.14 -29.70
N VAL A 322 8.61 10.05 -30.46
CA VAL A 322 8.55 10.07 -31.92
C VAL A 322 7.16 10.42 -32.43
N ARG A 323 6.09 9.90 -31.79
CA ARG A 323 4.70 10.24 -32.13
C ARG A 323 4.40 11.72 -31.89
N GLU A 324 4.92 12.31 -30.82
CA GLU A 324 4.81 13.74 -30.54
C GLU A 324 5.50 14.58 -31.63
N GLN A 325 6.75 14.24 -31.98
CA GLN A 325 7.50 14.94 -33.03
C GLN A 325 6.86 14.82 -34.42
N LEU A 326 6.31 13.64 -34.74
CA LEU A 326 5.56 13.43 -35.98
C LEU A 326 4.30 14.29 -36.03
N LYS A 327 3.60 14.45 -34.91
CA LYS A 327 2.43 15.34 -34.82
C LYS A 327 2.82 16.78 -35.08
N HIS A 328 3.95 17.24 -34.51
CA HIS A 328 4.48 18.58 -34.77
C HIS A 328 4.85 18.77 -36.24
N CYS A 329 5.60 17.85 -36.85
CA CYS A 329 5.97 17.92 -38.27
C CYS A 329 4.77 17.87 -39.21
N SER A 330 3.72 17.12 -38.87
CA SER A 330 2.50 17.09 -39.69
C SER A 330 1.66 18.37 -39.61
N THR A 331 1.87 19.19 -38.57
CA THR A 331 1.11 20.43 -38.34
C THR A 331 1.88 21.65 -38.85
N ASP A 332 3.21 21.64 -38.73
CA ASP A 332 4.09 22.71 -39.18
C ASP A 332 5.05 22.19 -40.26
N GLY A 333 4.84 22.67 -41.49
CA GLY A 333 5.62 22.29 -42.67
C GLY A 333 7.09 22.73 -42.65
N GLY A 334 7.52 23.49 -41.64
CA GLY A 334 8.93 23.86 -41.45
C GLY A 334 9.72 22.91 -40.55
N LEU A 335 9.06 21.99 -39.85
CA LEU A 335 9.70 21.11 -38.88
C LEU A 335 10.18 19.80 -39.51
N PHE A 336 11.36 19.35 -39.09
CA PHE A 336 11.93 18.06 -39.44
C PHE A 336 12.65 17.41 -38.26
N PHE A 337 12.71 16.09 -38.24
CA PHE A 337 13.56 15.34 -37.32
C PHE A 337 14.25 14.17 -38.01
N THR A 338 15.40 13.79 -37.47
CA THR A 338 16.22 12.68 -37.97
C THR A 338 16.38 11.63 -36.88
N LEU A 339 16.15 10.37 -37.23
CA LEU A 339 16.46 9.20 -36.43
C LEU A 339 17.70 8.50 -37.01
N THR A 340 18.83 8.64 -36.33
CA THR A 340 20.10 8.01 -36.72
C THR A 340 20.33 6.75 -35.91
N LEU A 341 20.75 5.67 -36.57
CA LEU A 341 21.13 4.44 -35.88
C LEU A 341 22.57 4.53 -35.37
N SER A 342 22.79 4.19 -34.11
CA SER A 342 24.12 4.06 -33.51
C SER A 342 24.91 2.90 -34.15
N HIS A 343 24.21 1.82 -34.52
CA HIS A 343 24.75 0.70 -35.30
C HIS A 343 24.02 0.62 -36.65
N PRO A 344 24.72 0.83 -37.79
CA PRO A 344 24.09 0.76 -39.10
C PRO A 344 23.53 -0.64 -39.39
N MET A 345 22.34 -0.71 -39.98
CA MET A 345 21.81 -1.99 -40.46
C MET A 345 22.42 -2.34 -41.81
N GLU A 346 22.94 -3.56 -41.95
CA GLU A 346 23.43 -4.08 -43.22
C GLU A 346 22.47 -5.12 -43.79
N LYS A 347 21.94 -4.86 -45.00
CA LYS A 347 21.10 -5.83 -45.71
C LYS A 347 21.26 -5.68 -47.22
N ASP A 348 21.40 -6.80 -47.92
CA ASP A 348 21.49 -6.85 -49.39
C ASP A 348 22.62 -5.98 -49.98
N GLY A 349 23.74 -5.84 -49.26
CA GLY A 349 24.87 -4.98 -49.64
C GLY A 349 24.61 -3.48 -49.48
N ARG A 350 23.62 -3.09 -48.67
CA ARG A 350 23.30 -1.70 -48.35
C ARG A 350 23.41 -1.45 -46.86
N ILE A 351 23.98 -0.31 -46.50
CA ILE A 351 24.19 0.13 -45.12
C ILE A 351 23.22 1.28 -44.83
N TYR A 352 22.19 1.03 -44.02
CA TYR A 352 21.18 2.02 -43.65
C TYR A 352 21.60 2.76 -42.38
N ARG A 353 21.52 4.10 -42.39
CA ARG A 353 22.09 4.93 -41.30
C ARG A 353 21.09 5.87 -40.65
N ALA A 354 20.22 6.50 -41.44
CA ALA A 354 19.32 7.50 -40.92
C ALA A 354 17.97 7.49 -41.64
N MET A 355 16.92 7.78 -40.88
CA MET A 355 15.59 8.06 -41.39
C MET A 355 15.23 9.50 -41.03
N ASN A 356 14.86 10.30 -42.01
CA ASN A 356 14.45 11.68 -41.83
C ASN A 356 12.95 11.82 -42.06
N CYS A 357 12.29 12.66 -41.27
CA CYS A 357 10.90 13.03 -41.44
C CYS A 357 10.80 14.54 -41.63
N PHE A 358 10.15 14.96 -42.71
CA PHE A 358 9.89 16.36 -43.03
C PHE A 358 8.39 16.62 -43.03
N GLY A 359 8.00 17.71 -42.36
CA GLY A 359 6.69 18.31 -42.52
C GLY A 359 6.57 18.99 -43.88
N GLY A 360 5.40 18.94 -44.50
CA GLY A 360 5.10 19.72 -45.71
C GLY A 360 4.76 18.89 -46.95
N GLN A 361 3.97 19.53 -47.81
CA GLN A 361 3.42 18.98 -49.04
C GLN A 361 4.53 18.69 -50.07
N ALA A 362 4.48 17.52 -50.71
CA ALA A 362 5.10 17.35 -52.02
C ALA A 362 4.41 18.29 -53.01
N GLU A 363 5.19 19.14 -53.70
CA GLU A 363 4.69 20.02 -54.77
C GLU A 363 3.87 19.19 -55.78
N GLY A 364 2.58 19.52 -55.93
CA GLY A 364 1.68 18.91 -56.91
C GLY A 364 0.50 18.09 -56.37
N SER A 365 0.36 17.89 -55.06
CA SER A 365 -0.78 17.14 -54.48
C SER A 365 -1.90 18.06 -53.97
N GLN A 366 -3.05 18.09 -54.65
CA GLN A 366 -4.27 18.82 -54.23
C GLN A 366 -5.01 18.19 -53.02
N THR A 367 -4.36 17.26 -52.30
CA THR A 367 -4.96 16.63 -51.12
C THR A 367 -4.58 17.40 -49.87
N LYS A 368 -5.51 18.22 -49.34
CA LYS A 368 -5.43 18.82 -48.00
C LYS A 368 -5.44 17.69 -46.95
N GLY A 369 -4.26 17.22 -46.56
CA GLY A 369 -4.09 16.22 -45.51
C GLY A 369 -2.70 16.29 -44.90
N ASN A 370 -2.60 15.87 -43.63
CA ASN A 370 -1.38 15.74 -42.82
C ASN A 370 -0.40 14.71 -43.44
N MET A 371 0.13 15.03 -44.60
CA MET A 371 1.13 14.24 -45.32
C MET A 371 2.52 14.65 -44.84
N VAL A 372 3.35 13.65 -44.58
CA VAL A 372 4.75 13.81 -44.22
C VAL A 372 5.63 13.12 -45.26
N LEU A 373 6.82 13.67 -45.48
CA LEU A 373 7.84 13.06 -46.33
C LEU A 373 8.82 12.30 -45.45
N LEU A 374 8.90 10.99 -45.62
CA LEU A 374 9.95 10.18 -45.01
C LEU A 374 11.06 9.93 -46.03
N THR A 375 12.31 10.12 -45.61
CA THR A 375 13.48 9.74 -46.40
C THR A 375 14.37 8.78 -45.63
N ILE A 376 15.00 7.84 -46.34
CA ILE A 376 15.95 6.87 -45.78
C ILE A 376 17.28 7.06 -46.48
N ASP A 377 18.31 7.35 -45.70
CA ASP A 377 19.69 7.46 -46.16
C ASP A 377 20.42 6.12 -45.99
N PHE A 378 20.99 5.63 -47.08
CA PHE A 378 21.80 4.41 -47.09
C PHE A 378 22.98 4.51 -48.06
N THR A 379 24.02 3.73 -47.78
CA THR A 379 25.18 3.59 -48.66
C THR A 379 25.11 2.25 -49.38
N ASP A 380 25.23 2.26 -50.70
CA ASP A 380 25.37 1.03 -51.51
C ASP A 380 26.84 0.60 -51.53
N SER A 381 27.16 -0.56 -50.95
CA SER A 381 28.54 -1.04 -50.82
C SER A 381 29.19 -1.36 -52.16
N LYS A 382 28.40 -1.68 -53.20
CA LYS A 382 28.91 -2.00 -54.55
C LYS A 382 29.24 -0.76 -55.36
N ARG A 383 28.49 0.33 -55.15
CA ARG A 383 28.66 1.60 -55.88
C ARG A 383 29.44 2.64 -55.09
N ASN A 384 29.72 2.37 -53.81
CA ASN A 384 30.27 3.31 -52.84
C ASN A 384 29.60 4.69 -52.92
N ALA A 385 28.27 4.69 -53.09
CA ALA A 385 27.46 5.86 -53.30
C ALA A 385 26.42 5.98 -52.19
N ASN A 386 26.26 7.20 -51.65
CA ASN A 386 25.18 7.53 -50.73
C ASN A 386 23.91 7.76 -51.54
N LEU A 387 22.88 6.97 -51.25
CA LEU A 387 21.59 7.02 -51.90
C LEU A 387 20.52 7.37 -50.88
N THR A 388 19.48 8.03 -51.34
CA THR A 388 18.33 8.41 -50.51
C THR A 388 17.07 7.96 -51.22
N MET A 389 16.19 7.28 -50.49
CA MET A 389 14.84 6.93 -50.94
C MET A 389 13.85 7.79 -50.20
N ALA A 390 12.82 8.28 -50.89
CA ALA A 390 11.79 9.13 -50.32
C ALA A 390 10.38 8.57 -50.59
N GLN A 391 9.48 8.70 -49.62
CA GLN A 391 8.07 8.38 -49.78
C GLN A 391 7.21 9.39 -49.01
N SER A 392 6.20 9.95 -49.68
CA SER A 392 5.18 10.76 -49.02
C SER A 392 4.05 9.85 -48.52
N MET A 393 3.64 10.00 -47.26
CA MET A 393 2.58 9.22 -46.65
C MET A 393 1.85 10.00 -45.55
N ASP A 394 0.70 9.50 -45.11
CA ASP A 394 -0.06 10.08 -44.01
C ASP A 394 0.63 9.81 -42.66
N ALA A 395 0.34 10.65 -41.67
CA ALA A 395 0.93 10.54 -40.34
C ALA A 395 0.74 9.14 -39.69
N ARG A 396 -0.40 8.46 -39.90
CA ARG A 396 -0.63 7.13 -39.32
C ARG A 396 0.28 6.06 -39.95
N LYS A 397 0.46 6.09 -41.26
CA LYS A 397 1.36 5.15 -41.95
C LYS A 397 2.83 5.47 -41.65
N ALA A 398 3.17 6.76 -41.53
CA ALA A 398 4.50 7.20 -41.13
C ALA A 398 4.86 6.70 -39.73
N GLU A 399 3.93 6.75 -38.77
CA GLU A 399 4.13 6.23 -37.43
C GLU A 399 4.48 4.73 -37.42
N SER A 400 3.76 3.91 -38.20
CA SER A 400 4.05 2.47 -38.31
C SER A 400 5.42 2.19 -38.93
N VAL A 401 5.86 3.02 -39.89
CA VAL A 401 7.20 2.91 -40.49
C VAL A 401 8.29 3.31 -39.49
N LEU A 402 8.07 4.38 -38.72
CA LEU A 402 8.99 4.85 -37.69
C LEU A 402 9.10 3.84 -36.54
N GLU A 403 7.99 3.23 -36.13
CA GLU A 403 7.99 2.15 -35.13
C GLU A 403 8.84 0.95 -35.59
N LYS A 404 8.70 0.54 -36.85
CA LYS A 404 9.55 -0.50 -37.43
C LYS A 404 11.02 -0.10 -37.44
N TRP A 405 11.33 1.15 -37.78
CA TRP A 405 12.69 1.68 -37.76
C TRP A 405 13.31 1.67 -36.36
N LEU A 406 12.54 2.06 -35.33
CA LEU A 406 12.98 1.98 -33.93
C LEU A 406 13.29 0.53 -33.52
N ASN A 407 12.56 -0.44 -34.07
CA ASN A 407 12.77 -1.87 -33.89
C ASN A 407 13.84 -2.47 -34.83
N GLN A 408 14.62 -1.64 -35.54
CA GLN A 408 15.63 -2.07 -36.53
C GLN A 408 15.07 -2.97 -37.64
N GLN A 409 13.84 -2.71 -38.05
CA GLN A 409 13.20 -3.39 -39.17
C GLN A 409 13.05 -2.44 -40.35
N LEU A 410 13.45 -2.91 -41.54
CA LEU A 410 13.28 -2.14 -42.76
C LEU A 410 11.81 -2.06 -43.17
N PRO A 411 11.34 -0.90 -43.65
CA PRO A 411 9.99 -0.76 -44.18
C PRO A 411 9.82 -1.50 -45.52
N ASP A 412 8.56 -1.68 -45.91
CA ASP A 412 8.22 -2.15 -47.25
C ASP A 412 8.62 -1.07 -48.28
N TRP A 413 9.42 -1.46 -49.27
CA TRP A 413 9.92 -0.59 -50.34
C TRP A 413 8.85 -0.18 -51.35
N LYS A 414 7.62 -0.70 -51.24
CA LYS A 414 6.52 -0.36 -52.14
C LYS A 414 6.18 1.14 -52.09
N GLY A 415 6.47 1.84 -53.18
CA GLY A 415 6.16 3.26 -53.37
C GLY A 415 7.24 4.23 -52.88
N TRP A 416 8.44 3.74 -52.55
CA TRP A 416 9.62 4.57 -52.33
C TRP A 416 10.29 4.92 -53.66
N ILE A 417 10.69 6.17 -53.82
CA ILE A 417 11.28 6.69 -55.06
C ILE A 417 12.70 7.19 -54.76
N PRO A 418 13.69 6.98 -55.65
CA PRO A 418 15.01 7.58 -55.49
C PRO A 418 14.90 9.10 -55.45
N SER A 419 15.43 9.71 -54.38
CA SER A 419 15.55 11.17 -54.26
C SER A 419 17.02 11.52 -54.36
N GLN A 420 17.38 12.45 -55.25
CA GLN A 420 18.72 13.02 -55.22
C GLN A 420 18.79 14.01 -54.06
N LYS A 421 19.79 13.86 -53.19
CA LYS A 421 20.18 14.93 -52.26
C LYS A 421 20.64 16.11 -53.12
N GLY A 422 19.92 17.22 -53.04
CA GLY A 422 20.44 18.53 -53.40
C GLY A 422 21.54 18.93 -52.43
#